data_AF-A0A838P0F1-F1
#
_entry.id   AF-A0A838P0F1-F1
#
_cell.length_a   1.000
_cell.length_b   1.000
_cell.length_c   1.000
_cell.angle_alpha   90.00
_cell.angle_beta   90.00
_cell.angle_gamma   90.00
#
_symmetry.space_group_name_H-M   'P 1'
#
loop_
_entity.id
_entity.type
_entity.pdbx_description
1 polymer ?
#
loop_
_entity_poly.entity_id
_entity_poly.type
_entity_poly.pdbx_seq_one_letter_code
_entity_poly.pdbx_strand_id
1 'polypeptide(L)'
;MTAARVSPAQVRIPDDQENVLLGLGRRTVQLTNLHKMFWPARGLTKGHLLQYYADVSGVLLPHLKDRAMVMKRYPNGIHGKCFFMKRTPSPRPEWLETCEIMHRSGNLIAFPMIQD
;
A
#
# COMPACT_ATOMS: atom_id res chain seq x y z
N MET A 1 28.51 -0.59 18.80
CA MET A 1 27.39 0.36 19.00
C MET A 1 26.28 -0.01 18.04
N THR A 2 25.27 -0.75 18.50
CA THR A 2 24.25 -1.35 17.64
C THR A 2 23.05 -0.42 17.58
N ALA A 3 22.79 0.19 16.43
CA ALA A 3 21.62 1.01 16.21
C ALA A 3 20.35 0.15 16.38
N ALA A 4 19.47 0.56 17.30
CA ALA A 4 18.17 -0.08 17.47
C ALA A 4 17.38 0.06 16.16
N ARG A 5 17.18 -1.06 15.44
CA ARG A 5 16.24 -1.13 14.33
C ARG A 5 14.84 -0.94 14.90
N VAL A 6 14.17 0.14 14.50
CA VAL A 6 12.73 0.31 14.76
C VAL A 6 12.03 -0.92 14.16
N SER A 7 11.44 -1.73 15.04
CA SER A 7 10.64 -2.88 14.59
C SER A 7 9.36 -2.33 13.94
N PRO A 8 8.97 -2.81 12.75
CA PRO A 8 7.75 -2.36 12.03
C PRO A 8 6.43 -2.58 12.79
N ALA A 9 6.45 -3.12 14.01
CA ALA A 9 5.32 -3.42 14.86
C ALA A 9 4.66 -2.22 15.60
N GLN A 10 5.03 -0.97 15.30
CA GLN A 10 4.53 0.20 16.05
C GLN A 10 3.53 1.09 15.29
N VAL A 11 3.29 0.85 14.00
CA VAL A 11 2.38 1.69 13.23
C VAL A 11 0.93 1.41 13.66
N ARG A 12 0.30 2.43 14.27
CA ARG A 12 -1.11 2.42 14.64
C ARG A 12 -1.84 3.49 13.85
N ILE A 13 -2.81 3.05 13.06
CA ILE A 13 -3.71 3.92 12.31
C ILE A 13 -4.91 4.20 13.21
N PRO A 14 -5.21 5.46 13.52
CA PRO A 14 -6.39 5.82 14.31
C PRO A 14 -7.68 5.29 13.66
N ASP A 15 -8.56 4.71 14.46
CA ASP A 15 -9.87 4.21 14.03
C ASP A 15 -10.99 5.25 14.21
N ASP A 16 -10.71 6.35 14.90
CA ASP A 16 -11.63 7.47 15.16
C ASP A 16 -11.60 8.56 14.08
N GLN A 17 -10.68 8.49 13.11
CA GLN A 17 -10.47 9.50 12.07
C GLN A 17 -10.80 8.97 10.67
N GLU A 18 -11.47 9.80 9.85
CA GLU A 18 -11.80 9.45 8.46
C GLU A 18 -10.60 9.63 7.51
N ASN A 19 -9.72 10.59 7.80
CA ASN A 19 -8.51 10.87 7.05
C ASN A 19 -7.35 11.17 8.00
N VAL A 20 -6.16 10.63 7.73
CA VAL A 20 -4.98 10.77 8.58
C VAL A 20 -3.74 11.00 7.73
N LEU A 21 -2.87 11.92 8.15
CA LEU A 21 -1.53 12.06 7.59
C LEU A 21 -0.55 11.28 8.46
N LEU A 22 -0.04 10.16 7.95
CA LEU A 22 0.78 9.22 8.72
C LEU A 22 2.27 9.38 8.39
N GLY A 23 3.10 9.58 9.41
CA GLY A 23 4.55 9.53 9.30
C GLY A 23 5.07 8.10 9.38
N LEU A 24 5.78 7.66 8.35
CA LEU A 24 6.42 6.34 8.24
C LEU A 24 7.92 6.53 8.00
N GLY A 25 8.69 6.61 9.08
CA GLY A 25 10.11 6.94 9.02
C GLY A 25 10.33 8.32 8.41
N ARG A 26 10.95 8.38 7.22
CA ARG A 26 11.20 9.63 6.48
C ARG A 26 10.09 9.99 5.50
N ARG A 27 9.04 9.17 5.40
CA ARG A 27 7.94 9.34 4.44
C ARG A 27 6.68 9.79 5.15
N THR A 28 5.84 10.49 4.40
CA THR A 28 4.51 10.86 4.85
C THR A 28 3.50 10.30 3.86
N VAL A 29 2.46 9.64 4.37
CA VAL A 29 1.41 9.03 3.55
C VAL A 29 0.05 9.56 4.01
N GLN A 30 -0.71 10.13 3.08
CA GLN A 30 -2.08 10.54 3.35
C GLN A 30 -3.02 9.34 3.17
N LEU A 31 -3.66 8.96 4.27
CA LEU A 31 -4.70 7.94 4.30
C LEU A 31 -6.07 8.63 4.31
N THR A 32 -6.98 8.16 3.47
CA THR A 32 -8.31 8.76 3.34
C THR A 32 -9.41 7.71 3.31
N ASN A 33 -10.63 8.11 3.66
CA ASN A 33 -11.82 7.25 3.67
C ASN A 33 -11.62 6.01 4.56
N LEU A 34 -11.08 6.18 5.76
CA LEU A 34 -10.70 5.09 6.66
C LEU A 34 -11.93 4.31 7.16
N HIS A 35 -13.06 4.97 7.35
CA HIS A 35 -14.31 4.33 7.79
C HIS A 35 -15.07 3.66 6.63
N LYS A 36 -14.59 3.78 5.39
CA LYS A 36 -15.23 3.18 4.22
C LYS A 36 -15.30 1.66 4.34
N MET A 37 -16.51 1.12 4.25
CA MET A 37 -16.75 -0.32 4.32
C MET A 37 -16.17 -1.06 3.12
N PHE A 38 -15.25 -2.00 3.38
CA PHE A 38 -14.71 -2.91 2.38
C PHE A 38 -15.32 -4.30 2.47
N TRP A 39 -15.59 -4.80 3.68
CA TRP A 39 -16.30 -6.06 3.95
C TRP A 39 -17.51 -5.82 4.87
N PRO A 40 -18.67 -5.44 4.31
CA PRO A 40 -19.89 -5.15 5.09
C PRO A 40 -20.31 -6.28 6.03
N ALA A 41 -20.32 -7.52 5.54
CA ALA A 41 -20.72 -8.70 6.31
C ALA A 41 -19.83 -9.00 7.53
N ARG A 42 -18.61 -8.41 7.59
CA ARG A 42 -17.66 -8.58 8.70
C ARG A 42 -17.42 -7.30 9.50
N GLY A 43 -18.11 -6.21 9.17
CA GLY A 43 -17.83 -4.92 9.81
C GLY A 43 -16.42 -4.38 9.53
N LEU A 44 -15.74 -4.80 8.45
CA LEU A 44 -14.37 -4.36 8.17
C LEU A 44 -14.30 -3.20 7.18
N THR A 45 -13.55 -2.16 7.58
CA THR A 45 -13.34 -0.92 6.84
C THR A 45 -12.01 -0.94 6.05
N LYS A 46 -11.79 0.09 5.24
CA LYS A 46 -10.50 0.37 4.61
C LYS A 46 -9.41 0.58 5.65
N GLY A 47 -9.70 1.25 6.77
CA GLY A 47 -8.78 1.42 7.88
C GLY A 47 -8.29 0.08 8.43
N HIS A 48 -9.18 -0.89 8.65
CA HIS A 48 -8.78 -2.23 9.11
C HIS A 48 -7.85 -2.95 8.13
N LEU A 49 -8.06 -2.81 6.82
CA LEU A 49 -7.15 -3.37 5.81
C LEU A 49 -5.76 -2.76 5.89
N LEU A 50 -5.69 -1.43 6.05
CA LEU A 50 -4.42 -0.72 6.15
C LEU A 50 -3.69 -1.07 7.45
N GLN A 51 -4.41 -1.19 8.56
CA GLN A 51 -3.84 -1.62 9.83
C GLN A 51 -3.29 -3.05 9.73
N TYR A 52 -4.03 -3.96 9.10
CA TYR A 52 -3.55 -5.31 8.83
C TYR A 52 -2.24 -5.31 8.04
N TYR A 53 -2.13 -4.52 6.96
CA TYR A 53 -0.88 -4.40 6.21
C TYR A 53 0.26 -3.86 7.07
N ALA A 54 0.00 -2.87 7.92
CA ALA A 54 0.99 -2.35 8.85
C ALA A 54 1.47 -3.43 9.83
N ASP A 55 0.54 -4.20 10.41
CA ASP A 55 0.83 -5.26 11.38
C ASP A 55 1.70 -6.39 10.78
N VAL A 56 1.42 -6.79 9.55
CA VAL A 56 2.17 -7.89 8.89
C VAL A 56 3.39 -7.43 8.10
N SER A 57 3.57 -6.12 7.90
CA SER A 57 4.62 -5.54 7.04
C SER A 57 6.01 -6.07 7.37
N GLY A 58 6.34 -6.23 8.66
CA GLY A 58 7.67 -6.68 9.10
C GLY A 58 8.09 -8.05 8.60
N VAL A 59 7.14 -8.96 8.42
CA VAL A 59 7.40 -10.29 7.86
C VAL A 59 7.10 -10.34 6.36
N LEU A 60 6.20 -9.49 5.86
CA LEU A 60 5.80 -9.48 4.46
C LEU A 60 6.84 -8.85 3.54
N LEU A 61 7.41 -7.70 3.93
CA LEU A 61 8.29 -6.90 3.08
C LEU A 61 9.55 -7.62 2.58
N PRO A 62 10.26 -8.44 3.39
CA PRO A 62 11.41 -9.21 2.90
C PRO A 62 11.09 -10.11 1.69
N HIS A 63 9.84 -10.54 1.55
CA HIS A 63 9.41 -11.38 0.43
C HIS A 63 9.00 -10.57 -0.82
N LEU A 64 8.63 -9.30 -0.63
CA LEU A 64 8.14 -8.41 -1.69
C LEU A 64 9.22 -7.46 -2.23
N LYS A 65 10.30 -7.26 -1.48
CA LYS A 65 11.38 -6.35 -1.85
C LYS A 65 11.91 -6.63 -3.26
N ASP A 66 12.17 -5.57 -4.01
CA ASP A 66 12.70 -5.58 -5.38
C ASP A 66 11.80 -6.32 -6.40
N ARG A 67 10.49 -6.43 -6.12
CA ARG A 67 9.51 -7.01 -7.04
C ARG A 67 8.61 -5.96 -7.66
N ALA A 68 8.46 -6.04 -8.98
CA ALA A 68 7.44 -5.30 -9.73
C ALA A 68 6.04 -5.80 -9.36
N MET A 69 5.18 -4.89 -8.89
CA MET A 69 3.87 -5.23 -8.38
C MET A 69 2.74 -4.94 -9.37
N VAL A 70 1.78 -5.87 -9.42
CA VAL A 70 0.47 -5.64 -10.02
C VAL A 70 -0.56 -5.56 -8.90
N MET A 71 -1.37 -4.52 -8.90
CA MET A 71 -2.42 -4.34 -7.90
C MET A 71 -3.79 -4.67 -8.47
N LYS A 72 -4.58 -5.47 -7.76
CA LYS A 72 -6.02 -5.57 -7.97
C LYS A 72 -6.71 -4.64 -6.97
N ARG A 73 -7.38 -3.61 -7.46
CA ARG A 73 -7.92 -2.54 -6.61
C ARG A 73 -9.45 -2.61 -6.55
N TYR A 74 -9.99 -2.41 -5.36
CA TYR A 74 -11.42 -2.37 -5.05
C TYR A 74 -11.78 -1.03 -4.37
N PRO A 75 -11.90 0.08 -5.12
CA PRO A 75 -12.12 1.40 -4.52
C PRO A 75 -13.41 1.51 -3.69
N ASN A 76 -14.40 0.66 -3.98
CA ASN A 76 -15.73 0.63 -3.37
C ASN A 76 -16.01 -0.69 -2.64
N GLY A 77 -14.98 -1.33 -2.08
CA GLY A 77 -15.11 -2.59 -1.35
C GLY A 77 -15.27 -3.82 -2.23
N ILE A 78 -15.34 -5.00 -1.61
CA ILE A 78 -15.21 -6.29 -2.32
C ILE A 78 -16.33 -6.62 -3.31
N HIS A 79 -17.52 -6.02 -3.11
CA HIS A 79 -18.67 -6.19 -4.01
C HIS A 79 -18.72 -5.14 -5.12
N GLY A 80 -17.85 -4.12 -5.06
CA GLY A 80 -17.73 -3.08 -6.08
C GLY A 80 -16.92 -3.51 -7.29
N LYS A 81 -16.93 -2.67 -8.34
CA LYS A 81 -16.06 -2.86 -9.50
C LYS A 81 -14.58 -2.86 -9.09
N CYS A 82 -13.83 -3.79 -9.64
CA CYS A 82 -12.39 -3.89 -9.47
C CYS A 82 -11.65 -3.66 -10.78
N PHE A 83 -10.37 -3.29 -10.68
CA PHE A 83 -9.49 -3.19 -11.84
C PHE A 83 -8.06 -3.58 -11.47
N PHE A 84 -7.28 -3.98 -12.49
CA PHE A 84 -5.87 -4.25 -12.34
C PHE A 84 -5.04 -3.02 -12.72
N MET A 85 -4.03 -2.72 -11.92
CA MET A 85 -3.09 -1.63 -12.14
C MET A 85 -1.69 -2.21 -12.26
N LYS A 86 -1.15 -2.15 -13.48
CA LYS A 86 0.23 -2.52 -13.82
C LYS A 86 1.12 -1.29 -13.85
N ARG A 87 0.70 -0.28 -14.62
CA ARG A 87 1.39 1.00 -14.73
C ARG A 87 1.21 1.83 -13.46
N THR A 88 2.30 2.33 -12.91
CA THR A 88 2.27 3.28 -11.79
C THR A 88 1.53 4.56 -12.19
N PRO A 89 0.58 5.06 -11.39
CA PRO A 89 -0.16 6.28 -11.70
C PRO A 89 0.73 7.52 -11.65
N SER A 90 0.29 8.58 -12.33
CA SER A 90 0.84 9.94 -12.23
C SER A 90 -0.30 10.90 -11.86
N PRO A 91 -0.14 11.76 -10.85
CA PRO A 91 1.06 11.92 -10.02
C PRO A 91 1.27 10.76 -9.03
N ARG A 92 2.50 10.61 -8.56
CA ARG A 92 2.91 9.66 -7.51
C ARG A 92 3.92 10.31 -6.57
N PRO A 93 4.08 9.81 -5.33
CA PRO A 93 5.18 10.24 -4.48
C PRO A 93 6.54 9.96 -5.13
N GLU A 94 7.49 10.88 -4.96
CA GLU A 94 8.84 10.78 -5.55
C GLU A 94 9.59 9.54 -5.07
N TRP A 95 9.40 9.16 -3.80
CA TRP A 95 10.02 7.99 -3.17
C TRP A 95 9.48 6.65 -3.67
N LEU A 96 8.40 6.61 -4.46
CA LEU A 96 7.86 5.37 -4.99
C LEU A 96 8.69 4.92 -6.20
N GLU A 97 9.60 3.97 -5.99
CA GLU A 97 10.42 3.44 -7.08
C GLU A 97 9.59 2.66 -8.10
N THR A 98 10.09 2.63 -9.34
CA THR A 98 9.46 1.92 -10.44
C THR A 98 10.46 1.06 -11.19
N CYS A 99 10.00 -0.09 -11.67
CA CYS A 99 10.74 -0.99 -12.55
C CYS A 99 10.09 -0.97 -13.94
N GLU A 100 10.88 -0.66 -14.98
CA GLU A 100 10.41 -0.68 -16.35
C GLU A 100 10.57 -2.06 -16.97
N ILE A 101 9.48 -2.59 -17.53
CA ILE A 101 9.47 -3.90 -18.17
C ILE A 101 8.95 -3.75 -19.59
N MET A 102 9.75 -4.22 -20.55
CA MET A 102 9.36 -4.31 -21.95
C MET A 102 8.50 -5.56 -22.17
N HIS A 103 7.26 -5.37 -22.62
CA HIS A 103 6.37 -6.48 -22.96
C HIS A 103 6.57 -6.93 -24.42
N ARG A 104 6.20 -8.18 -24.72
CA ARG A 104 6.22 -8.72 -26.09
C ARG A 104 5.42 -7.90 -27.10
N SER A 105 4.45 -7.12 -26.65
CA SER A 105 3.68 -6.20 -27.49
C SER A 105 4.44 -4.93 -27.89
N GLY A 106 5.70 -4.74 -27.44
CA GLY A 106 6.48 -3.51 -27.62
C GLY A 106 6.18 -2.41 -26.60
N ASN A 107 5.28 -2.64 -25.65
CA ASN A 107 4.94 -1.65 -24.63
C ASN A 107 5.95 -1.69 -23.48
N LEU A 108 6.56 -0.54 -23.19
CA LEU A 108 7.32 -0.32 -21.96
C LEU A 108 6.37 0.14 -20.84
N ILE A 109 6.32 -0.63 -19.76
CA ILE A 109 5.44 -0.34 -18.62
C ILE A 109 6.29 -0.17 -17.37
N ALA A 110 6.15 0.99 -16.71
CA ALA A 110 6.72 1.24 -15.40
C ALA A 110 5.79 0.68 -14.31
N PHE A 111 6.22 -0.38 -13.65
CA PHE A 111 5.52 -1.01 -12.52
C PHE A 111 5.99 -0.40 -11.20
N PRO A 112 5.12 -0.28 -10.19
CA PRO A 112 5.56 0.10 -8.85
C PRO A 112 6.40 -1.04 -8.26
N MET A 113 7.48 -0.68 -7.58
CA MET A 113 8.38 -1.62 -6.93
C MET A 113 8.29 -1.44 -5.41
N ILE A 114 8.24 -2.56 -4.68
CA ILE A 114 8.19 -2.52 -3.21
C ILE A 114 9.61 -2.47 -2.68
N GLN A 115 9.90 -1.47 -1.86
CA GLN A 115 11.19 -1.30 -1.18
C GLN A 115 11.08 -1.33 0.35
N ASP A 116 9.91 -0.99 0.88
CA ASP A 116 9.57 -0.87 2.30
C ASP A 116 8.05 -0.82 2.50
#